data_AF-A0A0Q7K4I0-F1
#
_entry.id   AF-A0A0Q7K4I0-F1
#
_cell.length_a   1.000
_cell.length_b   1.000
_cell.length_c   1.000
_cell.angle_alpha   90.00
_cell.angle_beta   90.00
_cell.angle_gamma   90.00
#
_symmetry.space_group_name_H-M   'P 1'
#
loop_
_entity.id
_entity.type
_entity.pdbx_description
1 polymer ?
#
loop_
_entity_poly.entity_id
_entity_poly.type
_entity_poly.pdbx_seq_one_letter_code
_entity_poly.pdbx_strand_id
1 'polypeptide(L)'
;MNAIEVILLNFEEVRRRSIKVWESIPEKSLEWKPDLNALSIKDKIRHVLDSEHYYHLALLNKGSLSSYDSPFEKRIFTTVKDELTFAQTYRNQFINTVKSFSEEDLSNVEINRSDVGYVRTLGDMLMRIAYHESVHTGQLLDYMRTAGIERPKVWD
;
A
#
# COMPACT_ATOMS: atom_id res chain seq x y z
N MET A 1 -16.57 16.24 -8.82
CA MET A 1 -15.90 15.28 -7.93
C MET A 1 -16.17 15.68 -6.50
N ASN A 2 -16.75 14.80 -5.70
CA ASN A 2 -16.86 14.93 -4.24
C ASN A 2 -15.56 14.46 -3.55
N ALA A 3 -15.46 14.61 -2.23
CA ALA A 3 -14.23 14.26 -1.50
C ALA A 3 -13.88 12.76 -1.61
N ILE A 4 -14.87 11.86 -1.62
CA ILE A 4 -14.66 10.42 -1.79
C ILE A 4 -14.07 10.13 -3.19
N GLU A 5 -14.60 10.75 -4.23
CA GLU A 5 -14.09 10.61 -5.60
C GLU A 5 -12.64 11.12 -5.73
N VAL A 6 -12.27 12.20 -5.04
CA VAL A 6 -10.89 12.70 -4.98
C VAL A 6 -9.96 11.71 -4.27
N ILE A 7 -10.39 11.14 -3.15
CA ILE A 7 -9.61 10.15 -2.40
C ILE A 7 -9.38 8.88 -3.23
N LEU A 8 -10.43 8.40 -3.90
CA LEU A 8 -10.36 7.24 -4.80
C LEU A 8 -9.41 7.50 -5.97
N LEU A 9 -9.48 8.69 -6.57
CA LEU A 9 -8.54 9.12 -7.60
C LEU A 9 -7.10 9.10 -7.06
N ASN A 10 -6.85 9.65 -5.87
CA ASN A 10 -5.53 9.63 -5.26
C ASN A 10 -5.01 8.20 -5.06
N PHE A 11 -5.85 7.27 -4.58
CA PHE A 11 -5.47 5.87 -4.44
C PHE A 11 -5.11 5.21 -5.77
N GLU A 12 -5.82 5.55 -6.86
CA GLU A 12 -5.53 5.03 -8.19
C GLU A 12 -4.23 5.63 -8.75
N GLU A 13 -4.04 6.93 -8.57
CA GLU A 13 -2.85 7.67 -8.97
C GLU A 13 -1.58 7.16 -8.27
N VAL A 14 -1.67 6.85 -6.98
CA VAL A 14 -0.56 6.24 -6.23
C VAL A 14 -0.30 4.82 -6.76
N ARG A 15 -1.32 3.97 -6.82
CA ARG A 15 -1.16 2.56 -7.23
C ARG A 15 -0.61 2.41 -8.64
N ARG A 16 -1.08 3.20 -9.61
CA ARG A 16 -0.58 3.12 -11.00
C ARG A 16 0.92 3.46 -11.09
N ARG A 17 1.41 4.38 -10.26
CA ARG A 17 2.85 4.75 -10.21
C ARG A 17 3.68 3.70 -9.51
N SER A 18 3.15 3.13 -8.43
CA SER A 18 3.78 2.00 -7.75
C SER A 18 3.92 0.81 -8.69
N ILE A 19 2.85 0.41 -9.40
CA ILE A 19 2.88 -0.69 -10.38
C ILE A 19 3.91 -0.40 -11.49
N LYS A 20 3.95 0.83 -12.02
CA LYS A 20 4.96 1.23 -13.03
C LYS A 20 6.39 1.03 -12.53
N VAL A 21 6.66 1.32 -11.25
CA VAL A 21 7.96 1.02 -10.62
C VAL A 21 8.16 -0.48 -10.49
N TRP A 22 7.19 -1.21 -9.93
CA TRP A 22 7.34 -2.63 -9.64
C TRP A 22 7.55 -3.47 -10.91
N GLU A 23 6.80 -3.22 -11.97
CA GLU A 23 6.89 -3.95 -13.24
C GLU A 23 8.18 -3.63 -14.02
N SER A 24 8.85 -2.52 -13.72
CA SER A 24 10.15 -2.18 -14.33
C SER A 24 11.34 -2.91 -13.72
N ILE A 25 11.14 -3.58 -12.57
CA ILE A 25 12.22 -4.26 -11.85
C ILE A 25 12.44 -5.64 -12.47
N PRO A 26 13.67 -5.98 -12.92
CA PRO A 26 13.97 -7.31 -13.41
C PRO A 26 13.81 -8.37 -12.31
N GLU A 27 13.16 -9.50 -12.61
CA GLU A 27 12.88 -10.58 -11.63
C GLU A 27 14.12 -11.05 -10.87
N LYS A 28 15.27 -11.14 -11.55
CA LYS A 28 16.57 -11.49 -10.94
C LYS A 28 17.04 -10.55 -9.82
N SER A 29 16.45 -9.35 -9.72
CA SER A 29 16.81 -8.32 -8.75
C SER A 29 15.84 -8.27 -7.56
N LEU A 30 14.78 -9.06 -7.56
CA LEU A 30 13.73 -9.03 -6.53
C LEU A 30 14.25 -9.30 -5.12
N GLU A 31 15.30 -10.12 -4.99
CA GLU A 31 15.95 -10.43 -3.69
C GLU A 31 16.90 -9.33 -3.21
N TRP A 32 17.19 -8.32 -4.04
CA TRP A 32 18.16 -7.29 -3.68
C TRP A 32 17.64 -6.42 -2.53
N LYS A 33 18.54 -6.06 -1.61
CA LYS A 33 18.31 -5.13 -0.50
C LYS A 33 19.53 -4.23 -0.30
N PRO A 34 19.35 -2.97 0.15
CA PRO A 34 20.45 -2.01 0.31
C PRO A 34 21.42 -2.39 1.42
N ASP A 35 20.93 -3.08 2.46
CA ASP A 35 21.72 -3.58 3.57
C ASP A 35 21.07 -4.82 4.19
N LEU A 36 21.72 -5.43 5.18
CA LEU A 36 21.26 -6.68 5.81
C LEU A 36 19.95 -6.53 6.59
N ASN A 37 19.66 -5.35 7.12
CA ASN A 37 18.50 -5.05 7.98
C ASN A 37 17.29 -4.53 7.18
N ALA A 38 17.50 -4.16 5.92
CA ALA A 38 16.45 -3.70 5.04
C ALA A 38 15.62 -4.85 4.44
N LEU A 39 14.35 -4.56 4.14
CA LEU A 39 13.52 -5.42 3.29
C LEU A 39 14.13 -5.48 1.89
N SER A 40 14.05 -6.65 1.24
CA SER A 40 14.33 -6.79 -0.18
C SER A 40 13.29 -6.06 -1.03
N ILE A 41 13.55 -5.93 -2.33
CA ILE A 41 12.59 -5.34 -3.27
C ILE A 41 11.26 -6.09 -3.23
N LYS A 42 11.25 -7.42 -3.33
CA LYS A 42 10.00 -8.20 -3.27
C LYS A 42 9.30 -8.05 -1.93
N ASP A 43 10.06 -8.03 -0.83
CA ASP A 43 9.48 -7.89 0.51
C ASP A 43 8.85 -6.50 0.69
N LYS A 44 9.44 -5.47 0.08
CA LYS A 44 8.88 -4.12 0.08
C LYS A 44 7.58 -4.03 -0.73
N ILE A 45 7.52 -4.66 -1.90
CA ILE A 45 6.30 -4.73 -2.72
C ILE A 45 5.19 -5.45 -1.95
N ARG A 46 5.49 -6.65 -1.41
CA ARG A 46 4.57 -7.41 -0.56
C ARG A 46 4.12 -6.62 0.65
N HIS A 47 5.05 -5.95 1.34
CA HIS A 47 4.75 -5.11 2.51
C HIS A 47 3.72 -4.04 2.18
N VAL A 48 3.78 -3.39 1.01
CA VAL A 48 2.77 -2.41 0.58
C VAL A 48 1.41 -3.08 0.39
N LEU A 49 1.35 -4.20 -0.36
CA LEU A 49 0.11 -4.90 -0.65
C LEU A 49 -0.56 -5.47 0.61
N ASP A 50 0.24 -6.05 1.50
CA ASP A 50 -0.22 -6.59 2.77
C ASP A 50 -0.65 -5.49 3.75
N SER A 51 0.08 -4.37 3.79
CA SER A 51 -0.29 -3.21 4.60
C SER A 51 -1.63 -2.63 4.16
N GLU A 52 -1.93 -2.56 2.86
CA GLU A 52 -3.25 -2.12 2.38
C GLU A 52 -4.36 -3.03 2.91
N HIS A 53 -4.16 -4.35 2.89
CA HIS A 53 -5.13 -5.29 3.44
C HIS A 53 -5.31 -5.12 4.95
N TYR A 54 -4.22 -5.01 5.72
CA TYR A 54 -4.29 -4.71 7.15
C TYR A 54 -5.05 -3.40 7.41
N TYR A 55 -4.73 -2.34 6.67
CA TYR A 55 -5.39 -1.05 6.86
C TYR A 55 -6.88 -1.12 6.50
N HIS A 56 -7.26 -1.87 5.47
CA HIS A 56 -8.67 -2.12 5.16
C HIS A 56 -9.40 -2.73 6.36
N LEU A 57 -8.84 -3.78 6.96
CA LEU A 57 -9.42 -4.40 8.16
C LEU A 57 -9.44 -3.43 9.35
N ALA A 58 -8.41 -2.62 9.52
CA ALA A 58 -8.36 -1.60 10.56
C ALA A 58 -9.44 -0.51 10.39
N LEU A 59 -9.79 -0.16 9.15
CA LEU A 59 -10.92 0.74 8.87
C LEU A 59 -12.25 0.10 9.28
N LEU A 60 -12.47 -1.17 8.93
CA LEU A 60 -13.68 -1.91 9.31
C LEU A 60 -13.81 -2.07 10.84
N ASN A 61 -12.68 -2.29 11.51
CA ASN A 61 -12.59 -2.42 12.96
C ASN A 61 -12.59 -1.07 13.70
N LYS A 62 -12.53 0.06 12.97
CA LYS A 62 -12.35 1.42 13.54
C LYS A 62 -11.14 1.54 14.47
N GLY A 63 -10.08 0.78 14.18
CA GLY A 63 -8.88 0.74 15.01
C GLY A 63 -8.00 -0.46 14.73
N SER A 64 -6.92 -0.60 15.51
CA SER A 64 -5.97 -1.71 15.37
C SER A 64 -6.63 -3.06 15.63
N LEU A 65 -6.23 -4.08 14.86
CA LEU A 65 -6.64 -5.47 15.10
C LEU A 65 -5.87 -6.05 16.30
N SER A 66 -6.53 -6.88 17.10
CA SER A 66 -5.87 -7.62 18.20
C SER A 66 -4.90 -8.69 17.69
N SER A 67 -5.16 -9.24 16.50
CA SER A 67 -4.27 -10.11 15.76
C SER A 67 -4.48 -9.93 14.25
N TYR A 68 -3.45 -10.22 13.47
CA TYR A 68 -3.52 -10.18 12.00
C TYR A 68 -2.81 -11.41 11.43
N ASP A 69 -3.57 -12.26 10.74
CA ASP A 69 -3.04 -13.39 9.97
C ASP A 69 -2.93 -12.95 8.51
N SER A 70 -1.71 -12.62 8.08
CA SER A 70 -1.48 -12.09 6.75
C SER A 70 -1.68 -13.18 5.69
N PRO A 71 -2.52 -12.95 4.67
CA PRO A 71 -2.67 -13.90 3.57
C PRO A 71 -1.40 -13.97 2.69
N PHE A 72 -0.45 -13.03 2.88
CA PHE A 72 0.80 -12.96 2.13
C PHE A 72 1.95 -13.71 2.82
N GLU A 73 1.90 -13.90 4.14
CA GLU A 73 3.05 -14.40 4.93
C GLU A 73 3.52 -15.79 4.50
N LYS A 74 2.58 -16.71 4.24
CA LYS A 74 2.89 -18.09 3.84
C LYS A 74 3.02 -18.29 2.34
N ARG A 75 2.79 -17.23 1.55
CA ARG A 75 2.82 -17.31 0.09
C ARG A 75 4.24 -17.17 -0.43
N ILE A 76 4.63 -18.00 -1.40
CA ILE A 76 5.90 -17.79 -2.12
C ILE A 76 5.72 -16.61 -3.08
N PHE A 77 6.58 -15.59 -2.97
CA PHE A 77 6.63 -14.51 -3.96
C PHE A 77 7.35 -15.03 -5.20
N THR A 78 6.65 -15.11 -6.34
CA THR A 78 7.24 -15.60 -7.61
C THR A 78 7.58 -14.44 -8.54
N THR A 79 6.56 -13.72 -8.99
CA THR A 79 6.67 -12.58 -9.91
C THR A 79 5.81 -11.43 -9.40
N VAL A 80 6.17 -10.20 -9.78
CA VAL A 80 5.36 -9.01 -9.45
C VAL A 80 3.92 -9.16 -9.95
N LYS A 81 3.74 -9.71 -11.16
CA LYS A 81 2.43 -9.90 -11.77
C LYS A 81 1.56 -10.89 -11.00
N ASP A 82 2.14 -12.02 -10.57
CA ASP A 82 1.44 -13.02 -9.75
C ASP A 82 1.02 -12.43 -8.39
N GLU A 83 1.92 -11.66 -7.76
CA GLU A 83 1.65 -11.00 -6.49
C GLU A 83 0.51 -9.96 -6.61
N LEU A 84 0.52 -9.14 -7.67
CA LEU A 84 -0.54 -8.17 -7.97
C LEU A 84 -1.87 -8.87 -8.25
N THR A 85 -1.85 -9.96 -9.01
CA THR A 85 -3.05 -10.75 -9.32
C THR A 85 -3.68 -11.30 -8.05
N PHE A 86 -2.85 -11.83 -7.14
CA PHE A 86 -3.30 -12.28 -5.83
C PHE A 86 -3.88 -11.13 -4.98
N ALA A 87 -3.20 -9.97 -4.96
CA ALA A 87 -3.62 -8.82 -4.18
C ALA A 87 -4.92 -8.16 -4.69
N GLN A 88 -5.33 -8.41 -5.94
CA GLN A 88 -6.44 -7.73 -6.59
C GLN A 88 -7.77 -7.86 -5.83
N THR A 89 -8.06 -9.02 -5.24
CA THR A 89 -9.27 -9.22 -4.45
C THR A 89 -9.31 -8.28 -3.23
N TYR A 90 -8.21 -8.18 -2.50
CA TYR A 90 -8.11 -7.30 -1.33
C TYR A 90 -8.19 -5.82 -1.73
N ARG A 91 -7.54 -5.44 -2.83
CA ARG A 91 -7.66 -4.08 -3.39
C ARG A 91 -9.10 -3.73 -3.75
N ASN A 92 -9.82 -4.64 -4.40
CA ASN A 92 -11.23 -4.43 -4.76
C ASN A 92 -12.12 -4.26 -3.51
N GLN A 93 -11.91 -5.08 -2.48
CA GLN A 93 -12.61 -4.98 -1.22
C GLN A 93 -12.34 -3.64 -0.53
N PHE A 94 -11.07 -3.23 -0.44
CA PHE A 94 -10.67 -1.94 0.12
C PHE A 94 -11.35 -0.77 -0.62
N ILE A 95 -11.24 -0.74 -1.94
CA ILE A 95 -11.83 0.35 -2.76
C ILE A 95 -13.35 0.38 -2.65
N ASN A 96 -14.02 -0.77 -2.58
CA ASN A 96 -15.47 -0.83 -2.38
C ASN A 96 -15.88 -0.33 -0.99
N THR A 97 -15.08 -0.61 0.05
CA THR A 97 -15.29 -0.02 1.37
C THR A 97 -15.12 1.49 1.33
N VAL A 98 -14.06 2.02 0.70
CA VAL A 98 -13.87 3.48 0.57
C VAL A 98 -15.05 4.14 -0.15
N LYS A 99 -15.58 3.51 -1.21
CA LYS A 99 -16.77 3.99 -1.94
C LYS A 99 -18.06 4.01 -1.11
N SER A 100 -18.15 3.17 -0.08
CA SER A 100 -19.36 3.06 0.75
C SER A 100 -19.48 4.17 1.81
N PHE A 101 -18.41 4.93 2.06
CA PHE A 101 -18.44 6.03 3.01
C PHE A 101 -19.13 7.27 2.44
N SER A 102 -19.74 8.03 3.35
CA SER A 102 -20.22 9.39 3.09
C SER A 102 -19.11 10.42 3.32
N GLU A 103 -19.30 11.65 2.83
CA GLU A 103 -18.38 12.75 3.14
C GLU A 103 -18.39 13.13 4.64
N GLU A 104 -19.52 12.90 5.32
CA GLU A 104 -19.63 13.11 6.76
C GLU A 104 -18.77 12.11 7.56
N ASP A 105 -18.72 10.85 7.12
CA ASP A 105 -17.89 9.80 7.74
C ASP A 105 -16.42 10.20 7.78
N LEU A 106 -15.93 10.94 6.77
CA LEU A 106 -14.53 11.39 6.69
C LEU A 106 -14.10 12.22 7.91
N SER A 107 -15.04 12.95 8.51
CA SER A 107 -14.79 13.81 9.68
C SER A 107 -15.24 13.17 11.00
N ASN A 108 -16.29 12.34 10.95
CA ASN A 108 -16.96 11.85 12.15
C ASN A 108 -16.54 10.43 12.58
N VAL A 109 -16.04 9.60 11.65
CA VAL A 109 -15.53 8.27 12.00
C VAL A 109 -14.09 8.40 12.48
N GLU A 110 -13.84 7.92 13.69
CA GLU A 110 -12.48 7.81 14.24
C GLU A 110 -11.91 6.41 14.05
N ILE A 111 -10.62 6.35 13.70
CA ILE A 111 -9.81 5.15 13.64
C ILE A 111 -8.85 5.19 14.83
N ASN A 112 -9.18 4.44 15.88
CA ASN A 112 -8.42 4.43 17.12
C ASN A 112 -7.24 3.45 17.04
N ARG A 113 -6.04 4.01 16.93
CA ARG A 113 -4.77 3.27 16.94
C ARG A 113 -3.86 3.75 18.07
N SER A 114 -4.46 4.03 19.23
CA SER A 114 -3.74 4.54 20.40
C SER A 114 -2.67 3.56 20.90
N ASP A 115 -2.84 2.27 20.61
CA ASP A 115 -1.85 1.21 20.83
C ASP A 115 -0.52 1.47 20.08
N VAL A 116 -0.57 2.17 18.94
CA VAL A 116 0.60 2.63 18.18
C VAL A 116 0.73 4.15 18.15
N GLY A 117 0.07 4.83 19.10
CA GLY A 117 0.30 6.23 19.43
C GLY A 117 -0.54 7.27 18.68
N TYR A 118 -1.66 6.91 18.06
CA TYR A 118 -2.53 7.93 17.43
C TYR A 118 -4.01 7.57 17.32
N VAL A 119 -4.86 8.59 17.27
CA VAL A 119 -6.26 8.50 16.82
C VAL A 119 -6.42 9.47 15.65
N ARG A 120 -7.09 9.04 14.58
CA ARG A 120 -7.28 9.86 13.37
C ARG A 120 -8.72 9.78 12.89
N THR A 121 -9.19 10.83 12.24
CA THR A 121 -10.42 10.74 11.47
C THR A 121 -10.22 9.80 10.27
N LEU A 122 -11.33 9.28 9.73
CA LEU A 122 -11.31 8.41 8.56
C LEU A 122 -10.61 9.08 7.37
N GLY A 123 -10.90 10.36 7.10
CA GLY A 123 -10.26 11.11 6.02
C GLY A 123 -8.74 11.20 6.17
N ASP A 124 -8.25 11.51 7.38
CA ASP A 124 -6.81 11.53 7.68
C ASP A 124 -6.19 10.14 7.49
N MET A 125 -6.85 9.10 8.00
CA MET A 125 -6.36 7.73 7.85
C MET A 125 -6.27 7.31 6.36
N LEU A 126 -7.27 7.63 5.55
CA LEU A 126 -7.27 7.32 4.10
C LEU A 126 -6.11 8.02 3.38
N MET A 127 -5.88 9.30 3.67
CA MET A 127 -4.73 10.04 3.11
C MET A 127 -3.39 9.44 3.55
N ARG A 128 -3.28 9.01 4.81
CA ARG A 128 -2.09 8.35 5.35
C ARG A 128 -1.80 7.02 4.64
N ILE A 129 -2.81 6.23 4.30
CA ILE A 129 -2.64 4.95 3.59
C ILE A 129 -2.03 5.20 2.19
N ALA A 130 -2.57 6.17 1.43
CA ALA A 130 -2.00 6.52 0.12
C ALA A 130 -0.57 7.08 0.22
N TYR A 131 -0.30 7.90 1.25
CA TYR A 131 1.05 8.43 1.49
C TYR A 131 2.05 7.32 1.85
N HIS A 132 1.65 6.33 2.64
CA HIS A 132 2.49 5.18 3.01
C HIS A 132 3.00 4.41 1.78
N GLU A 133 2.12 4.12 0.82
CA GLU A 133 2.51 3.49 -0.44
C GLU A 133 3.46 4.40 -1.25
N SER A 134 3.15 5.70 -1.33
CA SER A 134 4.00 6.68 -2.04
C SER A 134 5.43 6.74 -1.48
N VAL A 135 5.59 6.69 -0.16
CA VAL A 135 6.89 6.63 0.51
C VAL A 135 7.66 5.38 0.09
N HIS A 136 7.02 4.22 0.04
CA HIS A 136 7.67 2.98 -0.36
C HIS A 136 7.99 2.92 -1.86
N THR A 137 7.19 3.55 -2.70
CA THR A 137 7.53 3.76 -4.13
C THR A 137 8.78 4.64 -4.27
N GLY A 138 8.91 5.71 -3.47
CA GLY A 138 10.12 6.51 -3.39
C GLY A 138 11.35 5.70 -2.92
N GLN A 139 11.19 4.86 -1.90
CA GLN A 139 12.25 3.96 -1.43
C GLN A 139 12.68 2.97 -2.52
N LEU A 140 11.74 2.38 -3.26
CA LEU A 140 12.07 1.45 -4.35
C LEU A 140 12.80 2.13 -5.50
N LEU A 141 12.45 3.37 -5.84
CA LEU A 141 13.21 4.15 -6.81
C LEU A 141 14.67 4.38 -6.36
N ASP A 142 14.90 4.56 -5.06
CA ASP A 142 16.24 4.68 -4.50
C ASP A 142 16.98 3.33 -4.46
N TYR A 143 16.29 2.24 -4.14
CA TYR A 143 16.83 0.87 -4.24
C TYR A 143 17.31 0.60 -5.67
N MET A 144 16.48 0.92 -6.66
CA MET A 144 16.83 0.75 -8.07
C MET A 144 18.06 1.57 -8.45
N ARG A 145 18.16 2.82 -7.99
CA ARG A 145 19.36 3.65 -8.21
C ARG A 145 20.60 2.99 -7.64
N THR A 146 20.53 2.54 -6.39
CA THR A 146 21.65 1.94 -5.66
C THR A 146 22.08 0.60 -6.26
N ALA A 147 21.11 -0.18 -6.75
CA ALA A 147 21.34 -1.47 -7.40
C ALA A 147 21.78 -1.35 -8.87
N GLY A 148 21.83 -0.14 -9.45
CA GLY A 148 22.13 0.05 -10.87
C GLY A 148 21.02 -0.41 -11.82
N ILE A 149 19.77 -0.48 -11.33
CA ILE A 149 18.58 -0.83 -12.11
C ILE A 149 18.05 0.43 -12.78
N GLU A 150 17.67 0.32 -14.06
CA GLU A 150 17.05 1.42 -14.80
C GLU A 150 15.72 1.81 -14.15
N ARG A 151 15.52 3.11 -13.94
CA ARG A 151 14.33 3.65 -13.23
C ARG A 151 13.32 4.17 -14.23
N PRO A 152 12.04 3.81 -14.12
CA PRO A 152 11.01 4.35 -14.97
C PRO A 152 10.76 5.82 -14.64
N LYS A 153 10.37 6.61 -15.65
CA LYS A 153 9.80 7.94 -15.43
C LYS A 153 8.40 7.76 -14.81
N VAL A 154 8.27 8.01 -13.50
CA VAL A 154 6.98 7.88 -12.79
C VAL A 154 6.03 9.06 -13.02
N TRP A 155 6.57 10.15 -13.56
CA TRP A 155 5.81 11.32 -13.98
C TRP A 155 5.41 11.15 -15.44
N ASP A 156 4.12 11.26 -15.72
CA ASP A 156 3.59 11.51 -17.07
C ASP A 156 4.21 12.80 -17.64
#